data_AF-A0A6L9GAH0-F1
#
_entry.id   AF-A0A6L9GAH0-F1
#
_cell.length_a   1.000
_cell.length_b   1.000
_cell.length_c   1.000
_cell.angle_alpha   90.00
_cell.angle_beta   90.00
_cell.angle_gamma   90.00
#
_symmetry.space_group_name_H-M   'P 1'
#
loop_
_entity.id
_entity.type
_entity.pdbx_description
1 polymer ?
#
loop_
_entity_poly.entity_id
_entity_poly.type
_entity_poly.pdbx_seq_one_letter_code
_entity_poly.pdbx_strand_id
1 'polypeptide(L)'
;METLQNPYHTFVAYNEGATRQQRAHVYFSDFKELLGPIQPHVVELMANCETYYHNLVDALFDDGDVTLEELRGYVFGVAVAFEIEPAEREWLHDAFWWVLK
;
A
#
# COMPACT_ATOMS: atom_id res chain seq x y z
N MET A 1 -26.88 10.95 6.61
CA MET A 1 -25.89 10.22 5.79
C MET A 1 -24.60 10.99 5.91
N GLU A 2 -23.74 10.60 6.83
CA GLU A 2 -22.34 11.03 6.79
C GLU A 2 -21.75 10.42 5.53
N THR A 3 -21.33 11.24 4.58
CA THR A 3 -20.43 10.80 3.52
C THR A 3 -19.19 10.27 4.22
N LEU A 4 -19.04 8.94 4.27
CA LEU A 4 -17.79 8.29 4.66
C LEU A 4 -16.71 8.90 3.77
N GLN A 5 -15.95 9.83 4.35
CA GLN A 5 -14.79 10.42 3.72
C GLN A 5 -13.81 9.26 3.59
N ASN A 6 -13.67 8.74 2.37
CA ASN A 6 -12.92 7.52 2.13
C ASN A 6 -11.48 7.71 2.67
N PRO A 7 -11.05 6.92 3.68
CA PRO A 7 -9.88 7.24 4.50
C PRO A 7 -8.55 6.93 3.81
N TYR A 8 -8.55 6.32 2.62
CA TYR A 8 -7.32 5.88 1.97
C TYR A 8 -6.47 7.05 1.46
N HIS A 9 -5.19 7.05 1.80
CA HIS A 9 -4.16 7.91 1.22
C HIS A 9 -4.13 7.78 -0.31
N THR A 10 -4.31 6.56 -0.85
CA THR A 10 -4.42 6.35 -2.30
C THR A 10 -5.66 7.01 -2.91
N PHE A 11 -6.80 7.04 -2.21
CA PHE A 11 -8.01 7.74 -2.62
C PHE A 11 -7.79 9.25 -2.65
N VAL A 12 -7.22 9.80 -1.59
CA VAL A 12 -6.89 11.23 -1.49
C VAL A 12 -5.95 11.62 -2.63
N ALA A 13 -4.84 10.88 -2.81
CA ALA A 13 -3.87 11.13 -3.87
C ALA A 13 -4.51 11.06 -5.28
N TYR A 14 -5.42 10.12 -5.52
CA TYR A 14 -6.17 10.08 -6.78
C TYR A 14 -7.00 11.34 -7.01
N ASN A 15 -7.78 11.77 -6.01
CA ASN A 15 -8.65 12.94 -6.15
C ASN A 15 -7.85 14.25 -6.28
N GLU A 16 -6.63 14.29 -5.75
CA GLU A 16 -5.70 15.41 -5.88
C GLU A 16 -4.94 15.40 -7.23
N GLY A 17 -5.20 14.43 -8.10
CA GLY A 17 -4.60 14.37 -9.43
C GLY A 17 -3.16 13.84 -9.44
N ALA A 18 -2.77 13.08 -8.43
CA ALA A 18 -1.46 12.44 -8.38
C ALA A 18 -1.23 11.54 -9.61
N THR A 19 0.04 11.28 -9.94
CA THR A 19 0.38 10.29 -10.97
C THR A 19 0.15 8.87 -10.46
N ARG A 20 0.14 7.90 -11.38
CA ARG A 20 0.03 6.48 -11.01
C ARG A 20 1.17 6.02 -10.10
N GLN A 21 2.38 6.52 -10.35
CA GLN A 21 3.56 6.25 -9.51
C GLN A 21 3.40 6.85 -8.12
N GLN A 22 2.94 8.10 -8.01
CA GLN A 22 2.68 8.71 -6.72
C GLN A 22 1.61 7.95 -5.92
N ARG A 23 0.54 7.50 -6.58
CA ARG A 23 -0.47 6.64 -5.96
C ARG A 23 0.11 5.30 -5.49
N ALA A 24 0.94 4.65 -6.32
CA ALA A 24 1.61 3.42 -5.95
C ALA A 24 2.51 3.62 -4.72
N HIS A 25 3.27 4.73 -4.63
CA HIS A 25 4.10 5.04 -3.47
C HIS A 25 3.31 5.18 -2.17
N VAL A 26 2.12 5.80 -2.20
CA VAL A 26 1.29 5.98 -1.00
C VAL A 26 0.42 4.77 -0.64
N TYR A 27 0.30 3.76 -1.51
CA TYR A 27 -0.43 2.52 -1.21
C TYR A 27 0.14 1.78 0.00
N PHE A 28 1.46 1.84 0.23
CA PHE A 28 2.06 1.25 1.42
C PHE A 28 1.66 1.98 2.71
N SER A 29 1.33 3.27 2.62
CA SER A 29 0.79 4.01 3.77
C SER A 29 -0.60 3.51 4.16
N ASP A 30 -1.46 3.19 3.20
CA ASP A 30 -2.76 2.57 3.47
C ASP A 30 -2.61 1.22 4.19
N PHE A 31 -1.58 0.45 3.83
CA PHE A 31 -1.23 -0.77 4.55
C PHE A 31 -0.76 -0.49 5.99
N LYS A 32 0.08 0.53 6.20
CA LYS A 32 0.58 0.86 7.55
C LYS A 32 -0.53 1.26 8.52
N GLU A 33 -1.59 1.93 8.03
CA GLU A 33 -2.75 2.26 8.85
C GLU A 33 -3.46 1.01 9.41
N LEU A 34 -3.48 -0.10 8.66
CA LEU A 34 -4.08 -1.37 9.12
C LEU A 34 -3.30 -2.05 10.25
N LEU A 35 -2.01 -1.77 10.38
CA LEU A 35 -1.18 -2.36 11.44
C LEU A 35 -1.44 -1.73 12.80
N GLY A 36 -2.08 -0.56 12.85
CA GLY A 36 -2.26 0.19 14.07
C GLY A 36 -0.92 0.48 14.78
N PRO A 37 -0.87 0.49 16.12
CA PRO A 37 0.37 0.70 16.87
C PRO A 37 1.40 -0.42 16.60
N ILE A 38 2.38 -0.11 15.76
CA ILE A 38 3.49 -1.00 15.44
C ILE A 38 4.29 -1.30 16.71
N GLN A 39 4.45 -2.58 17.05
CA GLN A 39 5.25 -2.96 18.21
C GLN A 39 6.72 -2.56 17.99
N PRO A 40 7.45 -2.10 19.03
CA PRO A 40 8.81 -1.59 18.85
C PRO A 40 9.78 -2.54 18.15
N HIS A 41 9.59 -3.85 18.34
CA HIS A 41 10.45 -4.88 17.77
C HIS A 41 10.19 -5.18 16.28
N VAL A 42 9.12 -4.65 15.69
CA VAL A 42 8.80 -4.82 14.26
C VAL A 42 8.93 -3.52 13.44
N VAL A 43 9.29 -2.41 14.09
CA VAL A 43 9.49 -1.09 13.42
C VAL A 43 10.56 -1.17 12.34
N GLU A 44 11.69 -1.79 12.64
CA GLU A 44 12.80 -1.93 11.68
C GLU A 44 12.40 -2.81 10.49
N LEU A 45 11.70 -3.92 10.75
CA LEU A 45 11.19 -4.79 9.70
C LEU A 45 10.19 -4.05 8.80
N MET A 46 9.29 -3.25 9.38
CA MET A 46 8.33 -2.44 8.63
C MET A 46 9.02 -1.39 7.75
N ALA A 47 10.03 -0.70 8.27
CA ALA A 47 10.81 0.28 7.51
C ALA A 47 11.55 -0.38 6.33
N ASN A 48 12.10 -1.58 6.55
CA ASN A 48 12.71 -2.37 5.48
C ASN A 48 11.67 -2.80 4.44
N CYS A 49 10.48 -3.21 4.88
CA CYS A 49 9.40 -3.57 3.98
C CYS A 49 8.94 -2.40 3.11
N GLU A 50 8.79 -1.21 3.70
CA GLU A 50 8.43 0.03 3.01
C GLU A 50 9.50 0.42 1.99
N THR A 51 10.77 0.42 2.40
CA THR A 51 11.89 0.75 1.52
C THR A 51 11.93 -0.16 0.30
N TYR A 52 11.79 -1.48 0.51
CA TYR A 52 11.78 -2.43 -0.59
C TYR A 52 10.55 -2.23 -1.49
N TYR A 53 9.37 -1.95 -0.93
CA TYR A 53 8.19 -1.63 -1.71
C TYR A 53 8.40 -0.40 -2.60
N HIS A 54 8.96 0.69 -2.08
CA HIS A 54 9.23 1.89 -2.87
C HIS A 54 10.22 1.62 -4.01
N ASN A 55 11.24 0.80 -3.78
CA ASN A 55 12.14 0.36 -4.85
C ASN A 55 11.41 -0.43 -5.95
N LEU A 56 10.45 -1.30 -5.58
CA LEU A 56 9.62 -2.00 -6.56
C LEU A 56 8.71 -1.04 -7.33
N VAL A 57 8.17 -0.01 -6.68
CA VAL A 57 7.37 1.02 -7.35
C VAL A 57 8.23 1.74 -8.38
N ASP A 58 9.42 2.18 -8.02
CA ASP A 58 10.30 2.88 -8.97
C ASP A 58 10.69 1.94 -10.13
N ALA A 59 11.00 0.68 -9.85
CA ALA A 59 11.26 -0.31 -10.90
C ALA A 59 10.06 -0.53 -11.86
N LEU A 60 8.82 -0.50 -11.37
CA LEU A 60 7.62 -0.58 -12.21
C LEU A 60 7.52 0.59 -13.21
N PHE A 61 7.98 1.79 -12.83
CA PHE A 61 7.83 3.00 -13.64
C PHE A 61 9.09 3.39 -14.44
N ASP A 62 10.25 2.78 -14.14
CA ASP A 62 11.54 3.01 -14.82
C ASP A 62 11.88 1.91 -15.86
N ASP A 63 10.88 1.38 -16.58
CA ASP A 63 11.03 0.28 -17.57
C ASP A 63 11.61 -1.03 -16.98
N GLY A 64 11.43 -1.28 -15.68
CA GLY A 64 11.82 -2.53 -15.03
C GLY A 64 10.82 -3.67 -15.23
N ASP A 65 11.22 -4.88 -14.85
CA ASP A 65 10.43 -6.11 -14.98
C ASP A 65 9.42 -6.33 -13.83
N VAL A 66 8.96 -5.25 -13.17
CA VAL A 66 7.98 -5.34 -12.08
C VAL A 66 6.58 -5.07 -12.60
N THR A 67 5.65 -5.93 -12.23
CA THR A 67 4.21 -5.80 -12.54
C THR A 67 3.43 -5.22 -11.36
N LEU A 68 2.23 -4.71 -11.66
CA LEU A 68 1.30 -4.22 -10.64
C LEU A 68 0.81 -5.35 -9.72
N GLU A 69 0.63 -6.55 -10.27
CA GLU A 69 0.28 -7.75 -9.52
C GLU A 69 1.38 -8.13 -8.52
N GLU A 70 2.65 -7.96 -8.87
CA GLU A 70 3.78 -8.18 -7.97
C GLU A 70 3.84 -7.14 -6.85
N LEU A 71 3.57 -5.86 -7.13
CA LEU A 71 3.45 -4.84 -6.08
C LEU A 71 2.34 -5.18 -5.08
N ARG A 72 1.15 -5.53 -5.59
CA ARG A 72 0.02 -5.92 -4.73
C ARG A 72 0.33 -7.22 -3.97
N GLY A 73 0.94 -8.18 -4.63
CA GLY A 73 1.35 -9.45 -4.05
C GLY A 73 2.36 -9.26 -2.92
N TYR A 74 3.29 -8.31 -3.07
CA TYR A 74 4.23 -7.95 -2.01
C TYR A 74 3.50 -7.43 -0.77
N VAL A 75 2.62 -6.44 -0.91
CA VAL A 75 1.86 -5.89 0.24
C VAL A 75 1.01 -6.97 0.90
N PHE A 76 0.37 -7.85 0.11
CA PHE A 76 -0.36 -9.00 0.65
C PHE A 76 0.54 -9.96 1.42
N GLY A 77 1.74 -10.26 0.90
CA GLY A 77 2.73 -11.10 1.56
C GLY A 77 3.22 -10.51 2.89
N VAL A 78 3.47 -9.20 2.92
CA VAL A 78 3.80 -8.49 4.17
C VAL A 78 2.62 -8.56 5.14
N ALA A 79 1.39 -8.33 4.70
CA ALA A 79 0.21 -8.44 5.56
C ALA A 79 0.03 -9.84 6.17
N VAL A 80 0.36 -10.91 5.41
CA VAL A 80 0.39 -12.29 5.93
C VAL A 80 1.48 -12.46 6.98
N ALA A 81 2.69 -11.96 6.72
CA ALA A 81 3.83 -12.09 7.64
C ALA A 81 3.62 -11.33 8.97
N PHE A 82 2.84 -10.25 8.94
CA PHE A 82 2.45 -9.46 10.11
C PHE A 82 1.16 -9.94 10.78
N GLU A 83 0.62 -11.10 10.36
CA GLU A 83 -0.56 -11.73 10.94
C GLU A 83 -1.83 -10.84 10.92
N ILE A 84 -1.93 -9.92 9.95
CA ILE A 84 -3.14 -9.10 9.76
C ILE A 84 -4.32 -10.01 9.45
N GLU A 85 -5.48 -9.81 10.08
CA GLU A 85 -6.65 -10.64 9.86
C GLU A 85 -7.13 -10.60 8.40
N PRO A 86 -7.60 -11.72 7.82
CA PRO A 86 -8.06 -11.75 6.44
C PRO A 86 -9.14 -10.72 6.09
N ALA A 87 -10.04 -10.40 7.02
CA ALA A 87 -11.09 -9.39 6.82
C ALA A 87 -10.51 -7.98 6.61
N GLU A 88 -9.46 -7.63 7.35
CA GLU A 88 -8.74 -6.36 7.21
C GLU A 88 -7.94 -6.29 5.90
N ARG A 89 -7.61 -7.45 5.28
CA ARG A 89 -6.90 -7.49 3.99
C ARG A 89 -7.79 -7.15 2.80
N GLU A 90 -9.12 -7.25 2.91
CA GLU A 90 -10.03 -6.80 1.84
C GLU A 90 -9.87 -5.30 1.57
N TRP A 91 -9.54 -4.53 2.60
CA TRP A 91 -9.26 -3.09 2.50
C TRP A 91 -8.05 -2.78 1.61
N LEU A 92 -7.03 -3.65 1.63
CA LEU A 92 -5.86 -3.53 0.75
C LEU A 92 -6.23 -3.70 -0.72
N HIS A 93 -7.26 -4.47 -1.04
CA HIS A 93 -7.73 -4.62 -2.41
C HIS A 93 -8.43 -3.34 -2.88
N ASP A 94 -9.25 -2.73 -2.02
CA ASP A 94 -9.98 -1.51 -2.32
C ASP A 94 -9.05 -0.30 -2.48
N ALA A 95 -8.01 -0.18 -1.64
CA ALA A 95 -7.00 0.85 -1.79
C ALA A 95 -6.19 0.68 -3.10
N PHE A 96 -5.85 -0.56 -3.47
CA PHE A 96 -5.10 -0.83 -4.70
C PHE A 96 -5.84 -0.42 -5.97
N TRP A 97 -7.18 -0.44 -5.94
CA TRP A 97 -7.99 0.02 -7.06
C TRP A 97 -7.62 1.44 -7.50
N TRP A 98 -7.28 2.34 -6.57
CA TRP A 98 -6.92 3.72 -6.89
C TRP A 98 -5.56 3.81 -7.58
N VAL A 99 -4.64 2.88 -7.33
CA VAL A 99 -3.37 2.75 -8.07
C VAL A 99 -3.61 2.37 -9.53
N LEU A 100 -4.70 1.65 -9.82
CA LEU A 100 -5.04 1.19 -11.17
C LEU A 100 -5.80 2.22 -12.01
N LYS A 101 -6.47 3.18 -11.36
CA LYS A 101 -7.08 4.35 -12.03
C LYS A 101 -6.04 5.31 -12.55
#